data_AF-A0A7C8EZ25-F1
#
_entry.id   AF-A0A7C8EZ25-F1
#
_cell.length_a   1.000
_cell.length_b   1.000
_cell.length_c   1.000
_cell.angle_alpha   90.00
_cell.angle_beta   90.00
_cell.angle_gamma   90.00
#
_symmetry.space_group_name_H-M   'P 1'
#
loop_
_entity.id
_entity.type
_entity.pdbx_description
1 polymer ?
#
loop_
_entity_poly.entity_id
_entity_poly.type
_entity_poly.pdbx_seq_one_letter_code
_entity_poly.pdbx_strand_id
1 'polypeptide(L)'
;MTQSDDLSVSSMELINHLKMTGRFDSVSREVLERKVTVEQARQKGMEISPEKLQQAVDLFRQINGLHTAVCTESWMKVNNITVSEVGRYIEESLLIKMFTEYLEDSTSQDMYISSPEIQGAISRMMYQDWLEGVLT
;
A
#
# COMPACT_ATOMS: atom_id res chain seq x y z
N MET A 1 -5.42 -0.62 -39.32
CA MET A 1 -5.92 -1.69 -38.45
C MET A 1 -4.83 -2.74 -38.36
N THR A 2 -4.16 -2.83 -37.22
CA THR A 2 -3.31 -3.97 -36.84
C THR A 2 -3.61 -4.23 -35.37
N GLN A 3 -4.59 -5.09 -35.13
CA GLN A 3 -4.87 -5.72 -33.85
C GLN A 3 -3.61 -6.42 -33.36
N SER A 4 -3.13 -6.08 -32.17
CA SER A 4 -2.37 -7.00 -31.34
C SER A 4 -3.29 -7.61 -30.27
N ASP A 5 -4.51 -7.98 -30.65
CA ASP A 5 -5.55 -8.50 -29.75
C ASP A 5 -5.29 -9.94 -29.27
N ASP A 6 -4.12 -10.53 -29.57
CA ASP A 6 -3.85 -11.95 -29.33
C ASP A 6 -2.59 -12.23 -28.49
N LEU A 7 -2.08 -11.22 -27.78
CA LEU A 7 -0.97 -11.40 -26.83
C LEU A 7 -1.49 -11.32 -25.39
N SER A 8 -2.14 -12.39 -24.93
CA SER A 8 -2.50 -12.53 -23.53
C SER A 8 -1.29 -12.98 -22.71
N VAL A 9 -0.95 -12.26 -21.64
CA VAL A 9 0.04 -12.71 -20.65
C VAL A 9 -0.67 -13.56 -19.61
N SER A 10 -0.26 -14.82 -19.48
CA SER A 10 -0.77 -15.70 -18.42
C SER A 10 -0.15 -15.36 -17.06
N SER A 11 -0.87 -15.66 -15.98
CA SER A 11 -0.33 -15.49 -14.61
C SER A 11 0.96 -16.27 -14.39
N MET A 12 1.11 -17.43 -15.05
CA MET A 12 2.33 -18.25 -14.93
C MET A 12 3.52 -17.61 -15.64
N GLU A 13 3.32 -17.01 -16.81
CA GLU A 13 4.35 -16.24 -17.50
C GLU A 13 4.78 -15.02 -16.68
N LEU A 14 3.83 -14.32 -16.05
CA LEU A 14 4.14 -13.22 -15.14
C LEU A 14 4.95 -13.69 -13.93
N ILE A 15 4.53 -14.78 -13.26
CA ILE A 15 5.25 -15.35 -12.12
C ILE A 15 6.67 -15.75 -12.52
N ASN A 16 6.83 -16.42 -13.66
CA ASN A 16 8.15 -16.81 -14.17
C ASN A 16 9.01 -15.58 -14.47
N HIS A 17 8.44 -14.55 -15.09
CA HIS A 17 9.15 -13.30 -15.34
C HIS A 17 9.58 -12.61 -14.04
N LEU A 18 8.70 -12.56 -13.02
CA LEU A 18 9.04 -12.00 -11.71
C LEU A 18 10.17 -12.78 -11.04
N LYS A 19 10.20 -14.12 -11.16
CA LYS A 19 11.29 -14.95 -10.63
C LYS A 19 12.61 -14.66 -11.33
N MET A 20 12.60 -14.63 -12.67
CA MET A 20 13.81 -14.41 -13.47
C MET A 20 14.39 -13.00 -13.29
N THR A 21 13.55 -12.01 -12.98
CA THR A 21 13.98 -10.63 -12.70
C THR A 21 14.32 -10.38 -11.22
N GLY A 22 14.19 -11.38 -10.34
CA GLY A 22 14.41 -11.24 -8.90
C GLY A 22 13.33 -10.44 -8.16
N ARG A 23 12.23 -10.06 -8.83
CA ARG A 23 11.11 -9.29 -8.27
C ARG A 23 10.09 -10.16 -7.54
N PHE A 24 10.13 -11.47 -7.74
CA PHE A 24 9.20 -12.38 -7.09
C PHE A 24 9.34 -12.35 -5.57
N ASP A 25 10.55 -12.30 -5.05
CA ASP A 25 10.81 -12.33 -3.61
C ASP A 25 10.31 -11.06 -2.92
N SER A 26 10.50 -9.89 -3.53
CA SER A 26 10.01 -8.62 -2.97
C SER A 26 8.48 -8.56 -2.97
N VAL A 27 7.83 -8.94 -4.07
CA VAL A 27 6.35 -8.99 -4.15
C VAL A 27 5.79 -10.04 -3.19
N SER A 28 6.41 -11.20 -3.09
CA SER A 28 5.98 -12.26 -2.16
C SER A 28 6.12 -11.82 -0.71
N ARG A 29 7.20 -11.10 -0.38
CA ARG A 29 7.42 -10.53 0.94
C ARG A 29 6.36 -9.47 1.27
N GLU A 30 6.05 -8.56 0.35
CA GLU A 30 4.99 -7.57 0.54
C GLU A 30 3.64 -8.23 0.84
N VAL A 31 3.27 -9.26 0.08
CA VAL A 31 2.02 -10.01 0.32
C VAL A 31 2.05 -10.73 1.68
N LEU A 32 3.18 -11.30 2.07
CA LEU A 32 3.33 -11.98 3.35
C LEU A 32 3.23 -11.00 4.53
N GLU A 33 3.92 -9.86 4.46
CA GLU A 33 3.87 -8.80 5.47
C GLU A 33 2.45 -8.30 5.65
N ARG A 34 1.72 -8.02 4.56
CA ARG A 34 0.30 -7.65 4.63
C ARG A 34 -0.53 -8.70 5.36
N LYS A 35 -0.38 -9.98 5.01
CA LYS A 35 -1.13 -11.07 5.65
C LYS A 35 -0.85 -11.15 7.15
N VAL A 36 0.42 -11.16 7.54
CA VAL A 36 0.83 -11.24 8.94
C VAL A 36 0.28 -10.04 9.72
N THR A 37 0.41 -8.82 9.20
CA THR A 37 -0.11 -7.63 9.87
C THR A 37 -1.62 -7.68 10.04
N VAL A 38 -2.37 -8.10 9.01
CA VAL A 38 -3.83 -8.25 9.09
C VAL A 38 -4.24 -9.31 10.12
N GLU A 39 -3.53 -10.44 10.18
CA GLU A 39 -3.77 -11.46 11.20
C GLU A 39 -3.53 -10.92 12.62
N GLN A 40 -2.44 -10.18 12.82
CA GLN A 40 -2.13 -9.57 14.12
C GLN A 40 -3.15 -8.50 14.53
N ALA A 41 -3.59 -7.66 13.59
CA ALA A 41 -4.65 -6.69 13.81
C ALA A 41 -5.94 -7.36 14.29
N ARG A 42 -6.37 -8.42 13.58
CA ARG A 42 -7.56 -9.20 13.93
C ARG A 42 -7.43 -9.91 15.27
N GLN A 43 -6.27 -10.48 15.60
CA GLN A 43 -6.01 -11.09 16.90
C GLN A 43 -6.12 -10.10 18.06
N LYS A 44 -5.87 -8.80 17.80
CA LYS A 44 -6.10 -7.71 18.76
C LYS A 44 -7.55 -7.22 18.82
N GLY A 45 -8.46 -7.84 18.08
CA GLY A 45 -9.87 -7.43 18.03
C GLY A 45 -10.12 -6.17 17.20
N MET A 46 -9.20 -5.79 16.31
CA MET A 46 -9.42 -4.67 15.41
C MET A 46 -10.41 -5.07 14.31
N GLU A 47 -11.45 -4.25 14.14
CA GLU A 47 -12.49 -4.45 13.12
C GLU A 47 -12.76 -3.14 12.36
N ILE A 48 -13.14 -3.28 11.09
CA ILE A 48 -13.53 -2.16 10.24
C ILE A 48 -15.05 -2.14 10.12
N SER A 49 -15.66 -1.06 10.59
CA SER A 49 -17.10 -0.83 10.37
C SER A 49 -17.42 -0.74 8.87
N PRO A 50 -18.59 -1.23 8.41
CA PRO A 50 -19.03 -1.10 7.02
C PRO A 50 -18.97 0.34 6.48
N GLU A 51 -19.28 1.34 7.31
CA GLU A 51 -19.28 2.76 6.94
C GLU A 51 -17.87 3.25 6.62
N LYS A 52 -16.89 2.92 7.48
CA LYS A 52 -15.47 3.24 7.27
C LYS A 52 -14.91 2.54 6.03
N LEU A 53 -15.32 1.28 5.80
CA LEU A 53 -14.94 0.56 4.58
C LEU A 53 -15.50 1.26 3.34
N GLN A 54 -16.78 1.65 3.34
CA GLN A 54 -17.41 2.34 2.22
C GLN A 54 -16.73 3.69 1.93
N GLN A 55 -16.41 4.48 2.96
CA GLN A 55 -15.67 5.73 2.80
C GLN A 55 -14.29 5.50 2.16
N ALA A 56 -13.58 4.44 2.57
CA ALA A 56 -12.30 4.10 1.99
C ALA A 56 -12.41 3.61 0.54
N VAL A 57 -13.48 2.88 0.20
CA VAL A 57 -13.81 2.51 -1.18
C VAL A 57 -14.07 3.75 -2.03
N ASP A 58 -14.82 4.72 -1.53
CA ASP A 58 -15.11 5.95 -2.26
C ASP A 58 -13.84 6.80 -2.45
N LEU A 59 -12.97 6.88 -1.44
CA LEU A 59 -11.66 7.51 -1.55
C LEU A 59 -10.76 6.79 -2.57
N PHE A 60 -10.72 5.46 -2.53
CA PHE A 60 -9.98 4.65 -3.50
C PHE A 60 -10.46 4.96 -4.93
N ARG A 61 -11.77 5.02 -5.14
CA ARG A 61 -12.36 5.38 -6.43
C ARG A 61 -11.97 6.79 -6.86
N GLN A 62 -12.02 7.77 -5.95
CA GLN A 62 -11.63 9.15 -6.23
C GLN A 62 -10.16 9.26 -6.66
N ILE A 63 -9.23 8.66 -5.93
CA ILE A 63 -7.79 8.69 -6.22
C ILE A 63 -7.49 8.05 -7.59
N ASN A 64 -8.23 7.00 -7.95
CA ASN A 64 -8.06 6.28 -9.21
C ASN A 64 -8.91 6.83 -10.37
N GLY A 65 -9.60 7.97 -10.20
CA GLY A 65 -10.44 8.56 -11.24
C GLY A 65 -11.70 7.75 -11.59
N LEU A 66 -12.12 6.83 -10.72
CA LEU A 66 -13.25 5.91 -10.92
C LEU A 66 -14.58 6.55 -10.48
N HIS A 67 -14.89 7.73 -11.03
CA HIS A 67 -15.99 8.59 -10.57
C HIS A 67 -17.40 8.06 -10.86
N THR A 68 -17.55 7.10 -11.77
CA THR A 68 -18.85 6.51 -12.12
C THR A 68 -18.84 5.00 -11.89
N ALA A 69 -20.01 4.40 -11.66
CA ALA A 69 -20.15 2.95 -11.54
C ALA A 69 -19.62 2.24 -12.81
N VAL A 70 -19.94 2.78 -13.99
CA VAL A 70 -19.46 2.27 -15.29
C VAL A 70 -17.93 2.29 -15.36
N CYS A 71 -17.28 3.38 -14.96
CA CYS A 71 -15.82 3.46 -14.94
C CYS A 71 -15.22 2.43 -13.98
N THR A 72 -15.80 2.27 -12.79
CA THR A 72 -15.34 1.27 -11.80
C THR A 72 -15.49 -0.15 -12.34
N GLU A 73 -16.63 -0.49 -12.94
CA GLU A 73 -16.87 -1.81 -13.55
C GLU A 73 -15.92 -2.11 -14.71
N SER A 74 -15.71 -1.15 -15.61
CA SER A 74 -14.76 -1.29 -16.72
C SER A 74 -13.35 -1.49 -16.21
N TRP A 75 -12.92 -0.72 -15.20
CA TRP A 75 -11.61 -0.88 -14.58
C TRP A 75 -11.45 -2.26 -13.94
N MET A 76 -12.46 -2.75 -13.22
CA MET A 76 -12.45 -4.10 -12.63
C MET A 76 -12.34 -5.20 -13.69
N LYS A 77 -13.07 -5.07 -14.81
CA LYS A 77 -13.00 -6.01 -15.94
C LYS A 77 -11.63 -6.05 -16.58
N VAL A 78 -11.03 -4.88 -16.84
CA VAL A 78 -9.69 -4.78 -17.43
C VAL A 78 -8.63 -5.40 -16.52
N ASN A 79 -8.77 -5.23 -15.20
CA ASN A 79 -7.82 -5.78 -14.22
C ASN A 79 -8.16 -7.22 -13.81
N ASN A 80 -9.24 -7.82 -14.32
CA ASN A 80 -9.74 -9.14 -13.96
C ASN A 80 -9.89 -9.34 -12.43
N ILE A 81 -10.48 -8.36 -11.77
CA ILE A 81 -10.73 -8.33 -10.32
C ILE A 81 -12.22 -8.16 -10.02
N THR A 82 -12.64 -8.71 -8.90
CA THR A 82 -14.02 -8.65 -8.42
C THR A 82 -14.20 -7.54 -7.38
N VAL A 83 -15.46 -7.11 -7.17
CA VAL A 83 -15.80 -6.16 -6.11
C VAL A 83 -15.41 -6.67 -4.71
N SER A 84 -15.50 -7.98 -4.48
CA SER A 84 -15.09 -8.60 -3.21
C SER A 84 -13.59 -8.53 -3.00
N GLU A 85 -12.79 -8.65 -4.05
CA GLU A 85 -11.33 -8.55 -3.97
C GLU A 85 -10.88 -7.12 -3.70
N VAL A 86 -11.52 -6.14 -4.34
CA VAL A 86 -11.29 -4.72 -4.06
C VAL A 86 -11.66 -4.39 -2.62
N GLY A 87 -12.85 -4.82 -2.16
CA GLY A 87 -13.31 -4.61 -0.79
C GLY A 87 -12.33 -5.21 0.23
N ARG A 88 -11.93 -6.47 0.03
CA ARG A 88 -10.94 -7.14 0.90
C ARG A 88 -9.60 -6.40 0.91
N TYR A 89 -9.09 -5.99 -0.26
CA TYR A 89 -7.82 -5.26 -0.32
C TYR A 89 -7.86 -3.93 0.45
N ILE A 90 -8.97 -3.20 0.35
CA ILE A 90 -9.15 -1.93 1.06
C ILE A 90 -9.33 -2.15 2.55
N GLU A 91 -10.12 -3.15 2.97
CA GLU A 91 -10.28 -3.54 4.37
C GLU A 91 -8.93 -3.93 5.00
N GLU A 92 -8.15 -4.79 4.34
CA GLU A 92 -6.81 -5.16 4.77
C GLU A 92 -5.90 -3.94 4.92
N SER A 93 -5.98 -2.99 3.98
CA SER A 93 -5.19 -1.74 4.05
C SER A 93 -5.58 -0.87 5.24
N LEU A 94 -6.88 -0.82 5.60
CA LEU A 94 -7.34 -0.13 6.79
C LEU A 94 -6.90 -0.81 8.09
N LEU A 95 -6.94 -2.14 8.13
CA LEU A 95 -6.45 -2.92 9.28
C LEU A 95 -4.94 -2.72 9.49
N ILE A 96 -4.16 -2.75 8.40
CA ILE A 96 -2.73 -2.46 8.45
C ILE A 96 -2.49 -1.06 9.01
N LYS A 97 -3.21 -0.04 8.51
CA LYS A 97 -3.10 1.33 9.01
C LYS A 97 -3.42 1.42 10.51
N MET A 98 -4.52 0.83 10.96
CA MET A 98 -4.90 0.81 12.38
C MET A 98 -3.86 0.08 13.24
N PHE A 99 -3.28 -1.00 12.73
CA PHE A 99 -2.23 -1.72 13.43
C PHE A 99 -0.94 -0.89 13.53
N THR A 100 -0.57 -0.17 12.46
CA THR A 100 0.55 0.78 12.49
C THR A 100 0.33 1.89 13.51
N GLU A 101 -0.85 2.52 13.52
CA GLU A 101 -1.23 3.53 14.52
C GLU A 101 -1.14 2.95 15.95
N TYR A 102 -1.62 1.72 16.15
CA TYR A 102 -1.45 1.01 17.43
C TYR A 102 0.01 0.79 17.82
N LEU A 103 0.90 0.46 16.87
CA LEU A 103 2.33 0.28 17.14
C LEU A 103 3.00 1.60 17.49
N GLU A 104 2.62 2.69 16.83
CA GLU A 104 3.09 4.04 17.14
C GLU A 104 2.71 4.45 18.57
N ASP A 105 1.48 4.17 18.99
CA ASP A 105 1.02 4.46 20.35
C ASP A 105 1.65 3.54 21.42
N SER A 106 2.02 2.32 21.05
CA SER A 106 2.58 1.32 21.98
C SER A 106 4.11 1.30 22.03
N THR A 107 4.79 2.14 21.24
CA THR A 107 6.26 2.18 21.18
C THR A 107 6.78 3.58 21.49
N SER A 108 7.88 3.69 22.25
CA SER A 108 8.52 4.99 22.49
C SER A 108 9.23 5.50 21.23
N GLN A 109 8.85 6.69 20.76
CA GLN A 109 9.50 7.35 19.63
C GLN A 109 10.99 7.64 19.89
N ASP A 110 11.39 7.82 21.16
CA ASP A 110 12.78 8.10 21.55
C ASP A 110 13.74 7.00 21.08
N MET A 111 13.28 5.74 21.04
CA MET A 111 14.06 4.62 20.55
C MET A 111 14.42 4.78 19.06
N TYR A 112 13.50 5.28 18.25
CA TYR A 112 13.72 5.49 16.83
C TYR A 112 14.48 6.78 16.57
N ILE A 113 14.15 7.87 17.27
CA ILE A 113 14.85 9.17 17.14
C ILE A 113 16.34 9.01 17.44
N SER A 114 16.69 8.14 18.39
CA SER A 114 18.07 7.86 18.75
C SER A 114 18.83 6.99 17.72
N SER A 115 18.19 6.53 16.64
CA SER A 115 18.86 5.73 15.62
C SER A 115 19.85 6.56 14.80
N PRO A 116 21.01 5.98 14.40
CA PRO A 116 21.99 6.69 13.57
C PRO A 116 21.41 7.24 12.25
N GLU A 117 20.46 6.52 11.66
CA GLU A 117 19.81 6.91 10.42
C GLU A 117 18.99 8.18 10.59
N ILE A 118 18.18 8.26 11.66
CA ILE A 118 17.36 9.44 11.95
C ILE A 118 18.23 10.62 12.38
N GLN A 119 19.23 10.39 13.23
CA GLN A 119 20.19 11.43 13.63
C GLN A 119 20.94 12.00 12.43
N GLY A 120 21.34 11.16 11.48
CA GLY A 120 21.95 11.59 10.23
C GLY A 120 21.01 12.40 9.34
N ALA A 121 19.72 12.04 9.28
CA ALA A 121 18.72 12.82 8.55
C ALA A 121 18.51 14.21 9.17
N ILE A 122 18.35 14.28 10.49
CA ILE A 122 18.22 15.54 11.24
C ILE A 122 19.44 16.43 11.00
N SER A 123 20.65 15.87 11.08
CA SER A 123 21.90 16.62 10.84
C SER A 123 21.96 17.24 9.44
N ARG A 124 21.50 16.52 8.41
CA ARG A 124 21.43 17.04 7.04
C ARG A 124 20.42 18.17 6.91
N MET A 125 19.24 18.02 7.52
CA MET A 125 18.22 19.07 7.51
C MET A 125 18.73 20.36 8.17
N MET A 126 19.38 20.25 9.34
CA MET A 126 19.98 21.41 10.02
C MET A 126 21.03 22.12 9.16
N TYR A 127 21.85 21.37 8.44
CA TYR A 127 22.84 21.95 7.52
C TYR A 127 22.18 22.67 6.34
N GLN A 128 21.10 22.12 5.79
CA GLN A 128 20.33 22.76 4.72
C GLN A 128 19.68 24.06 5.18
N ASP A 129 19.00 24.06 6.33
CA ASP A 129 18.39 25.27 6.91
C ASP A 129 19.45 26.36 7.16
N TRP A 130 20.62 25.99 7.67
CA TRP A 130 21.74 26.93 7.85
C TRP A 130 22.24 27.49 6.52
N LEU A 131 22.43 26.64 5.50
CA LEU A 131 22.87 27.07 4.18
C LEU A 131 21.88 28.07 3.56
N GLU A 132 20.58 27.78 3.64
CA GLU A 132 19.53 28.66 3.11
C GLU A 132 19.54 30.02 3.80
N GLY A 133 19.75 30.04 5.13
CA GLY A 133 19.84 31.28 5.91
C GLY A 133 21.11 32.11 5.67
N VAL A 134 22.19 31.51 5.15
CA VAL A 134 23.43 32.23 4.79
C VAL A 134 23.39 32.74 3.35
N LEU A 135 22.60 32.09 2.48
CA LEU A 135 22.45 32.44 1.07
C LEU A 135 21.30 33.43 0.80
N THR A 136 20.57 33.85 1.84
CA THR A 136 19.51 34.87 1.81
C THR A 136 19.95 36.15 2.52
#